data_AF-A0A958ZA52-F1
#
_entry.id   AF-A0A958ZA52-F1
#
_cell.length_a   1.000
_cell.length_b   1.000
_cell.length_c   1.000
_cell.angle_alpha   90.00
_cell.angle_beta   90.00
_cell.angle_gamma   90.00
#
_symmetry.space_group_name_H-M   'P 1'
#
loop_
_entity.id
_entity.type
_entity.pdbx_description
1 polymer ?
#
loop_
_entity_poly.entity_id
_entity_poly.type
_entity_poly.pdbx_seq_one_letter_code
_entity_poly.pdbx_strand_id
1 'polypeptide(L)'
;MKIYLDSNIFIYLENKSLTIADLEDLIKSKITKILFSATHISEALEIEGNTAIERKNRIIKRLNLIENITQNHYINESIGNEVYEIIESPFEVFKTITDVPFAQNSMKSLINLIGEDQRVEIRKVLNLDPKRINNYKPDEVIEHLNYKLSETGQDFTFLSLIELGISYHKDAKTFGRSNRFAAIFELLDMFGYWKDTATSKSNYARFSDSSHAFFASYCDYFITDDKRTRNKTEVVYKIYDIKTKVISSKSKNQG
;
A
#
# COMPACT_ATOMS: atom_id res chain seq x y z
N MET A 1 -13.46 -3.43 -16.99
CA MET A 1 -12.20 -3.48 -16.22
C MET A 1 -12.51 -3.44 -14.74
N LYS A 2 -11.81 -4.27 -13.97
CA LYS A 2 -11.83 -4.27 -12.52
C LYS A 2 -10.70 -3.39 -12.01
N ILE A 3 -11.00 -2.40 -11.19
CA ILE A 3 -10.00 -1.45 -10.69
C ILE A 3 -10.03 -1.37 -9.18
N TYR A 4 -8.93 -0.90 -8.62
CA TYR A 4 -8.79 -0.55 -7.22
C TYR A 4 -8.31 0.90 -7.12
N LEU A 5 -9.01 1.71 -6.33
CA LEU A 5 -8.69 3.11 -6.12
C LEU A 5 -8.03 3.25 -4.76
N ASP A 6 -7.05 4.12 -4.63
CA ASP A 6 -6.53 4.54 -3.34
C ASP A 6 -7.50 5.54 -2.67
N SER A 7 -7.47 5.66 -1.34
CA SER A 7 -8.23 6.65 -0.60
C SER A 7 -7.97 8.10 -1.04
N ASN A 8 -6.77 8.41 -1.56
CA ASN A 8 -6.52 9.74 -2.14
C ASN A 8 -7.41 10.04 -3.37
N ILE A 9 -7.77 9.02 -4.14
CA ILE A 9 -8.68 9.14 -5.28
C ILE A 9 -10.12 9.32 -4.81
N PHE A 10 -10.53 8.62 -3.74
CA PHE A 10 -11.83 8.84 -3.11
C PHE A 10 -12.00 10.28 -2.61
N ILE A 11 -10.94 10.93 -2.11
CA ILE A 11 -10.99 12.36 -1.74
C ILE A 11 -11.35 13.22 -2.96
N TYR A 12 -10.76 12.95 -4.13
CA TYR A 12 -11.03 13.72 -5.34
C TYR A 12 -12.45 13.49 -5.87
N LEU A 13 -12.94 12.24 -5.82
CA LEU A 13 -14.32 11.90 -6.14
C LEU A 13 -15.31 12.59 -5.18
N GLU A 14 -15.00 12.61 -3.88
CA GLU A 14 -15.83 13.28 -2.86
C GLU A 14 -15.97 14.79 -3.12
N ASN A 15 -14.86 15.41 -3.52
CA ASN A 15 -14.78 16.84 -3.81
C ASN A 15 -15.20 17.21 -5.23
N LYS A 16 -15.58 16.21 -6.06
CA LYS A 16 -15.95 16.38 -7.46
C LYS A 16 -14.84 17.00 -8.33
N SER A 17 -13.57 16.90 -7.90
CA SER A 17 -12.42 17.30 -8.72
C SER A 17 -11.98 16.19 -9.68
N LEU A 18 -12.60 15.02 -9.58
CA LEU A 18 -12.44 13.86 -10.44
C LEU A 18 -13.78 13.13 -10.53
N THR A 19 -14.07 12.50 -11.65
CA THR A 19 -15.25 11.65 -11.87
C THR A 19 -14.85 10.24 -12.34
N ILE A 20 -15.79 9.30 -12.30
CA ILE A 20 -15.55 7.96 -12.87
C ILE A 20 -15.32 8.03 -14.38
N ALA A 21 -16.01 8.93 -15.10
CA ALA A 21 -15.80 9.12 -16.53
C ALA A 21 -14.36 9.57 -16.84
N ASP A 22 -13.79 10.46 -16.04
CA ASP A 22 -12.38 10.87 -16.19
C ASP A 22 -11.42 9.68 -16.03
N LEU A 23 -11.73 8.77 -15.10
CA LEU A 23 -10.96 7.54 -14.92
C LEU A 23 -11.12 6.56 -16.08
N GLU A 24 -12.33 6.42 -16.63
CA GLU A 24 -12.59 5.61 -17.84
C GLU A 24 -11.84 6.15 -19.05
N ASP A 25 -11.82 7.47 -19.21
CA ASP A 25 -11.08 8.16 -20.26
C ASP A 25 -9.57 8.02 -20.09
N LEU A 26 -9.07 8.00 -18.86
CA LEU A 26 -7.66 7.77 -18.56
C LEU A 26 -7.24 6.34 -18.92
N ILE A 27 -8.04 5.33 -18.54
CA ILE A 27 -7.71 3.92 -18.83
C ILE A 27 -8.11 3.50 -20.25
N LYS A 28 -8.82 4.35 -20.99
CA LYS A 28 -9.36 4.09 -22.34
C LYS A 28 -10.23 2.83 -22.38
N SER A 29 -11.01 2.62 -21.33
CA SER A 29 -11.89 1.46 -21.18
C SER A 29 -12.98 1.71 -20.14
N LYS A 30 -14.11 1.02 -20.28
CA LYS A 30 -15.18 1.05 -19.29
C LYS A 30 -14.77 0.35 -17.98
N ILE A 31 -15.06 1.00 -16.86
CA ILE A 31 -14.92 0.43 -15.52
C ILE A 31 -16.17 -0.38 -15.23
N THR A 32 -15.98 -1.66 -14.93
CA THR A 32 -17.09 -2.60 -14.68
C THR A 32 -17.20 -2.98 -13.22
N LYS A 33 -16.14 -2.79 -12.44
CA LYS A 33 -16.10 -3.08 -11.01
C LYS A 33 -15.01 -2.23 -10.33
N ILE A 34 -15.34 -1.62 -9.21
CA ILE A 34 -14.40 -0.90 -8.34
C ILE A 34 -14.41 -1.61 -7.00
N LEU A 35 -13.27 -2.15 -6.57
CA LEU A 35 -13.15 -2.84 -5.29
C LEU A 35 -12.77 -1.86 -4.17
N PHE A 36 -13.30 -2.07 -2.97
CA PHE A 36 -12.78 -1.49 -1.73
C PHE A 36 -12.35 -2.58 -0.75
N SER A 37 -11.58 -2.21 0.27
CA SER A 37 -11.07 -3.13 1.30
C SER A 37 -11.11 -2.48 2.69
N ALA A 38 -10.80 -3.26 3.73
CA ALA A 38 -10.75 -2.79 5.11
C ALA A 38 -9.80 -1.60 5.32
N THR A 39 -8.78 -1.48 4.47
CA THR A 39 -7.83 -0.37 4.47
C THR A 39 -8.52 0.97 4.25
N HIS A 40 -9.43 1.06 3.28
CA HIS A 40 -10.20 2.29 3.01
C HIS A 40 -11.04 2.73 4.20
N ILE A 41 -11.62 1.75 4.90
CA ILE A 41 -12.44 2.00 6.07
C ILE A 41 -11.57 2.48 7.22
N SER A 42 -10.43 1.82 7.44
CA SER A 42 -9.44 2.20 8.46
C SER A 42 -8.97 3.64 8.26
N GLU A 43 -8.65 4.04 7.03
CA GLU A 43 -8.25 5.42 6.72
C GLU A 43 -9.40 6.42 6.84
N ALA A 44 -10.63 6.03 6.51
CA ALA A 44 -11.79 6.88 6.74
C ALA A 44 -11.95 7.21 8.25
N LEU A 45 -11.56 6.31 9.15
CA LEU A 45 -11.59 6.56 10.60
C LEU A 45 -10.54 7.54 11.08
N GLU A 46 -9.48 7.76 10.32
CA GLU A 46 -8.47 8.78 10.63
C GLU A 46 -8.93 10.20 10.22
N ILE A 47 -10.12 10.35 9.62
CA ILE A 47 -10.67 11.67 9.31
C ILE A 47 -10.88 12.47 10.61
N GLU A 48 -10.24 13.63 10.68
CA GLU A 48 -10.36 14.59 11.77
C GLU A 48 -11.56 15.54 11.54
N GLY A 49 -12.11 16.07 12.64
CA GLY A 49 -13.16 17.09 12.63
C GLY A 49 -13.03 17.98 13.87
N ASN A 50 -13.54 19.22 13.81
CA ASN A 50 -13.40 20.16 14.93
C ASN A 50 -14.27 19.77 16.13
N THR A 51 -15.32 18.99 15.88
CA THR A 51 -16.20 18.40 16.90
C THR A 51 -16.40 16.91 16.64
N ALA A 52 -16.80 16.16 17.67
CA ALA A 52 -17.15 14.74 17.51
C ALA A 52 -18.30 14.52 16.51
N ILE A 53 -19.28 15.44 16.48
CA ILE A 53 -20.40 15.41 15.53
C ILE A 53 -19.91 15.64 14.11
N GLU A 54 -19.07 16.66 13.89
CA GLU A 54 -18.49 16.94 12.59
C GLU A 54 -17.64 15.75 12.09
N ARG A 55 -16.78 15.20 12.94
CA ARG A 55 -15.97 14.02 12.63
C ARG A 55 -16.85 12.85 12.20
N LYS A 56 -17.90 12.53 12.98
CA LYS A 56 -18.85 11.47 12.66
C LYS A 56 -19.52 11.70 11.30
N ASN A 57 -19.97 12.92 11.03
CA ASN A 57 -20.61 13.26 9.75
C ASN A 57 -19.64 13.10 8.56
N ARG A 58 -18.37 13.48 8.71
CA ARG A 58 -17.35 13.30 7.68
C ARG A 58 -17.07 11.82 7.41
N ILE A 59 -16.95 10.99 8.45
CA ILE A 59 -16.79 9.53 8.32
C ILE A 59 -17.99 8.94 7.56
N ILE A 60 -19.22 9.24 7.99
CA ILE A 60 -20.45 8.75 7.34
C ILE A 60 -20.49 9.17 5.86
N LYS A 61 -20.12 10.42 5.56
CA LYS A 61 -20.03 10.91 4.19
C LYS A 61 -19.05 10.08 3.35
N ARG A 62 -17.86 9.78 3.89
CA ARG A 62 -16.86 8.93 3.21
C ARG A 62 -17.37 7.50 2.99
N LEU A 63 -17.99 6.88 3.99
CA LEU A 63 -18.53 5.52 3.87
C LEU A 63 -19.63 5.44 2.80
N ASN A 64 -20.56 6.41 2.80
CA ASN A 64 -21.58 6.51 1.75
C ASN A 64 -20.96 6.69 0.35
N LEU A 65 -19.88 7.47 0.23
CA LEU A 65 -19.19 7.61 -1.05
C LEU A 65 -18.59 6.28 -1.51
N ILE A 66 -17.88 5.57 -0.61
CA ILE A 66 -17.29 4.27 -0.93
C ILE A 66 -18.39 3.30 -1.38
N GLU A 67 -19.50 3.22 -0.66
CA GLU A 67 -20.66 2.38 -1.00
C GLU A 67 -21.20 2.71 -2.39
N ASN A 68 -21.45 3.99 -2.68
CA ASN A 68 -21.98 4.44 -3.96
C ASN A 68 -21.01 4.18 -5.14
N ILE A 69 -19.70 4.34 -4.94
CA ILE A 69 -18.72 4.17 -6.03
C ILE A 69 -18.43 2.68 -6.27
N THR A 70 -18.31 1.90 -5.20
CA THR A 70 -17.90 0.49 -5.29
C THR A 70 -19.07 -0.47 -5.42
N GLN A 71 -20.31 -0.01 -5.22
CA GLN A 71 -21.52 -0.84 -5.25
C GLN A 71 -21.37 -2.06 -4.31
N ASN A 72 -20.74 -1.82 -3.14
CA ASN A 72 -20.47 -2.82 -2.11
C ASN A 72 -19.54 -3.98 -2.54
N HIS A 73 -18.79 -3.83 -3.64
CA HIS A 73 -17.77 -4.81 -4.01
C HIS A 73 -16.56 -4.73 -3.08
N TYR A 74 -16.55 -5.60 -2.08
CA TYR A 74 -15.53 -5.69 -1.05
C TYR A 74 -14.52 -6.80 -1.37
N ILE A 75 -13.24 -6.53 -1.14
CA ILE A 75 -12.15 -7.52 -1.19
C ILE A 75 -11.44 -7.60 0.15
N ASN A 76 -11.19 -8.82 0.60
CA ASN A 76 -10.53 -9.09 1.86
C ASN A 76 -9.65 -10.34 1.80
N GLU A 77 -8.79 -10.48 2.81
CA GLU A 77 -7.95 -11.66 3.01
C GLU A 77 -8.45 -12.43 4.25
N SER A 78 -8.58 -13.74 4.13
CA SER A 78 -8.94 -14.62 5.24
C SER A 78 -7.75 -14.82 6.19
N ILE A 79 -8.00 -15.36 7.39
CA ILE A 79 -6.94 -15.77 8.32
C ILE A 79 -6.01 -16.84 7.66
N GLY A 80 -6.52 -17.58 6.68
CA GLY A 80 -5.75 -18.55 5.89
C GLY A 80 -4.98 -17.95 4.71
N ASN A 81 -4.92 -16.61 4.58
CA ASN A 81 -4.32 -15.88 3.45
C ASN A 81 -5.02 -16.09 2.10
N GLU A 82 -6.28 -16.55 2.13
CA GLU A 82 -7.09 -16.63 0.91
C GLU A 82 -7.76 -15.28 0.66
N VAL A 83 -7.59 -14.76 -0.55
CA VAL A 83 -8.24 -13.51 -0.96
C VAL A 83 -9.56 -13.82 -1.63
N TYR A 84 -10.61 -13.13 -1.18
CA TYR A 84 -11.97 -13.32 -1.68
C TYR A 84 -12.66 -11.98 -1.93
N GLU A 85 -13.59 -11.98 -2.88
CA GLU A 85 -14.49 -10.86 -3.18
C GLU A 85 -15.89 -11.21 -2.68
N ILE A 86 -16.53 -10.29 -1.95
CA ILE A 86 -17.93 -10.41 -1.50
C ILE A 86 -18.68 -9.10 -1.69
N ILE A 87 -20.00 -9.16 -1.64
CA ILE A 87 -20.84 -7.96 -1.57
C ILE A 87 -21.07 -7.64 -0.10
N GLU A 88 -20.43 -6.59 0.39
CA GLU A 88 -20.55 -6.16 1.77
C GLU A 88 -20.52 -4.63 1.85
N SER A 89 -21.40 -4.05 2.65
CA SER A 89 -21.46 -2.59 2.79
C SER A 89 -20.26 -2.09 3.60
N PRO A 90 -19.64 -0.94 3.24
CA PRO A 90 -18.64 -0.25 4.05
C PRO A 90 -19.05 -0.05 5.51
N PHE A 91 -20.35 0.07 5.79
CA PHE A 91 -20.88 0.19 7.15
C PHE A 91 -20.80 -1.12 7.95
N GLU A 92 -20.98 -2.28 7.32
CA GLU A 92 -20.79 -3.57 7.98
C GLU A 92 -19.31 -3.83 8.23
N VAL A 93 -18.47 -3.58 7.22
CA VAL A 93 -17.01 -3.66 7.36
C VAL A 93 -16.52 -2.74 8.49
N PHE A 94 -17.04 -1.52 8.59
CA PHE A 94 -16.73 -0.58 9.68
C PHE A 94 -17.00 -1.18 11.07
N LYS A 95 -18.12 -1.88 11.27
CA LYS A 95 -18.43 -2.52 12.56
C LYS A 95 -17.41 -3.60 12.91
N THR A 96 -16.94 -4.37 11.92
CA THR A 96 -16.01 -5.49 12.17
C THR A 96 -14.57 -5.03 12.45
N ILE A 97 -14.13 -3.91 11.85
CA ILE A 97 -12.76 -3.40 12.03
C ILE A 97 -12.56 -2.76 13.40
N THR A 98 -13.58 -2.11 13.95
CA THR A 98 -13.50 -1.51 15.29
C THR A 98 -13.26 -2.53 16.40
N ASP A 99 -13.41 -3.82 16.11
CA ASP A 99 -13.26 -4.92 17.05
C ASP A 99 -11.87 -5.57 17.05
N VAL A 100 -10.94 -5.20 16.14
CA VAL A 100 -9.60 -5.84 16.06
C VAL A 100 -8.42 -4.85 16.23
N PRO A 101 -8.18 -4.31 17.45
CA PRO A 101 -7.00 -3.48 17.75
C PRO A 101 -5.66 -4.25 17.78
N PHE A 102 -5.69 -5.58 17.86
CA PHE A 102 -4.51 -6.37 18.23
C PHE A 102 -3.48 -6.58 17.10
N ALA A 103 -3.95 -6.79 15.87
CA ALA A 103 -3.07 -7.05 14.72
C ALA A 103 -2.28 -5.81 14.28
N GLN A 104 -2.94 -4.64 14.27
CA GLN A 104 -2.33 -3.36 13.91
C GLN A 104 -1.22 -2.93 14.89
N ASN A 105 -1.44 -3.13 16.19
CA ASN A 105 -0.46 -2.79 17.23
C ASN A 105 0.78 -3.70 17.24
N SER A 106 0.59 -4.98 16.89
CA SER A 106 1.70 -5.94 16.80
C SER A 106 2.60 -5.66 15.59
N MET A 107 2.02 -5.31 14.43
CA MET A 107 2.79 -4.95 13.23
C MET A 107 3.48 -3.59 13.38
N LYS A 108 2.84 -2.62 14.04
CA LYS A 108 3.44 -1.31 14.39
C LYS A 108 4.68 -1.46 15.28
N SER A 109 4.67 -2.41 16.20
CA SER A 109 5.82 -2.72 17.06
C SER A 109 6.99 -3.33 16.28
N LEU A 110 6.72 -4.17 15.27
CA LEU A 110 7.72 -4.79 14.40
C LEU A 110 8.42 -3.74 13.50
N ILE A 111 7.65 -2.81 12.91
CA ILE A 111 8.15 -1.74 12.02
C ILE A 111 9.09 -0.77 12.76
N ASN A 112 8.91 -0.62 14.07
CA ASN A 112 9.71 0.28 14.91
C ASN A 112 11.01 -0.35 15.45
N LEU A 113 11.33 -1.62 15.12
CA LEU A 113 12.52 -2.30 15.66
C LEU A 113 13.83 -1.76 15.07
N ILE A 114 13.81 -1.24 13.84
CA ILE A 114 14.99 -0.60 13.21
C ILE A 114 14.82 0.91 13.24
N GLY A 115 15.50 1.55 14.19
CA GLY A 115 15.49 3.01 14.35
C GLY A 115 16.10 3.74 13.15
N GLU A 116 15.72 5.00 12.92
CA GLU A 116 16.20 5.76 11.75
C GLU A 116 17.74 5.84 11.69
N ASP A 117 18.42 5.93 12.84
CA ASP A 117 19.89 5.94 12.91
C ASP A 117 20.50 4.65 12.33
N GLN A 118 19.92 3.48 12.64
CA GLN A 118 20.34 2.20 12.09
C GLN A 118 20.06 2.12 10.59
N ARG A 119 18.91 2.65 10.12
CA ARG A 119 18.61 2.72 8.68
C ARG A 119 19.62 3.59 7.93
N VAL A 120 20.02 4.72 8.53
CA VAL A 120 21.06 5.60 7.97
C VAL A 120 22.41 4.87 7.91
N GLU A 121 22.77 4.13 8.94
CA GLU A 121 24.00 3.34 8.98
C GLU A 121 24.02 2.24 7.91
N ILE A 122 22.94 1.45 7.80
CA ILE A 122 22.78 0.41 6.76
C ILE A 122 23.00 1.01 5.37
N ARG A 123 22.38 2.16 5.06
CA ARG A 123 22.56 2.83 3.77
C ARG A 123 24.00 3.28 3.53
N LYS A 124 24.69 3.77 4.56
CA LYS A 124 26.11 4.15 4.46
C LYS A 124 27.00 2.94 4.19
N VAL A 125 26.81 1.84 4.94
CA VAL A 125 27.59 0.60 4.79
C VAL A 125 27.41 0.00 3.40
N LEU A 126 26.17 -0.02 2.89
CA LEU A 126 25.86 -0.53 1.56
C LEU A 126 26.17 0.48 0.43
N ASN A 127 26.67 1.68 0.76
CA ASN A 127 26.92 2.78 -0.17
C ASN A 127 25.69 3.08 -1.07
N LEU A 128 24.52 3.16 -0.44
CA LEU A 128 23.25 3.47 -1.10
C LEU A 128 22.98 4.97 -1.06
N ASP A 129 22.77 5.56 -2.23
CA ASP A 129 22.33 6.95 -2.37
C ASP A 129 20.82 7.00 -2.72
N PRO A 130 19.95 7.45 -1.80
CA PRO A 130 18.52 7.63 -2.04
C PRO A 130 18.21 8.48 -3.28
N LYS A 131 19.01 9.51 -3.56
CA LYS A 131 18.79 10.37 -4.74
C LYS A 131 19.02 9.61 -6.04
N ARG A 132 19.99 8.69 -6.04
CA ARG A 132 20.30 7.87 -7.20
C ARG A 132 19.26 6.78 -7.41
N ILE A 133 18.98 5.98 -6.37
CA ILE A 133 18.08 4.83 -6.46
C ILE A 133 16.63 5.23 -6.80
N ASN A 134 16.17 6.43 -6.42
CA ASN A 134 14.83 6.92 -6.74
C ASN A 134 14.58 7.17 -8.24
N ASN A 135 15.64 7.17 -9.06
CA ASN A 135 15.54 7.31 -10.52
C ASN A 135 15.57 5.96 -11.26
N TYR A 136 15.74 4.86 -10.54
CA TYR A 136 15.82 3.53 -11.14
C TYR A 136 14.43 3.01 -11.48
N LYS A 137 14.36 2.23 -12.55
CA LYS A 137 13.21 1.38 -12.88
C LYS A 137 13.12 0.23 -11.89
N PRO A 138 11.95 -0.42 -11.76
CA PRO A 138 11.76 -1.55 -10.85
C PRO A 138 12.85 -2.63 -10.90
N ASP A 139 13.23 -3.08 -12.11
CA ASP A 139 14.29 -4.09 -12.29
C ASP A 139 15.65 -3.59 -11.82
N GLU A 140 16.00 -2.36 -12.18
CA GLU A 140 17.27 -1.74 -11.81
C GLU A 140 17.39 -1.57 -10.29
N VAL A 141 16.28 -1.31 -9.58
CA VAL A 141 16.24 -1.28 -8.11
C VAL A 141 16.56 -2.66 -7.55
N ILE A 142 15.89 -3.70 -8.04
CA ILE A 142 16.06 -5.08 -7.54
C ILE A 142 17.49 -5.55 -7.79
N GLU A 143 18.00 -5.38 -9.02
CA GLU A 143 19.36 -5.75 -9.40
C GLU A 143 20.41 -4.99 -8.58
N HIS A 144 20.22 -3.67 -8.42
CA HIS A 144 21.16 -2.86 -7.66
C HIS A 144 21.22 -3.27 -6.19
N LEU A 145 20.06 -3.52 -5.55
CA LEU A 145 20.00 -3.95 -4.16
C LEU A 145 20.62 -5.34 -3.98
N ASN A 146 20.34 -6.29 -4.88
CA ASN A 146 20.98 -7.61 -4.86
C ASN A 146 22.51 -7.50 -5.00
N TYR A 147 22.99 -6.68 -5.93
CA TYR A 147 24.42 -6.42 -6.10
C TYR A 147 25.03 -5.86 -4.82
N LYS A 148 24.43 -4.82 -4.23
CA LYS A 148 24.93 -4.21 -2.99
C LYS A 148 24.94 -5.15 -1.79
N LEU A 149 23.96 -6.03 -1.69
CA LEU A 149 23.92 -7.05 -0.65
C LEU A 149 25.00 -8.12 -0.87
N SER A 150 25.24 -8.53 -2.11
CA SER A 150 26.31 -9.50 -2.43
C SER A 150 27.72 -8.97 -2.12
N GLU A 151 27.94 -7.65 -2.20
CA GLU A 151 29.21 -7.01 -1.82
C GLU A 151 29.54 -7.15 -0.31
N THR A 152 28.56 -7.53 0.53
CA THR A 152 28.78 -7.73 1.98
C THR A 152 29.47 -9.06 2.32
N GLY A 153 29.75 -9.91 1.34
CA GLY A 153 30.38 -11.22 1.53
C GLY A 153 29.42 -12.31 2.02
N GLN A 154 28.12 -12.01 2.07
CA GLN A 154 27.05 -12.97 2.29
C GLN A 154 26.22 -13.05 1.01
N ASP A 155 25.84 -14.26 0.59
CA ASP A 155 24.98 -14.51 -0.60
C ASP A 155 23.52 -14.13 -0.34
N PHE A 156 23.29 -12.91 0.16
CA PHE A 156 21.96 -12.38 0.39
C PHE A 156 21.46 -11.63 -0.84
N THR A 157 20.25 -11.99 -1.22
CA THR A 157 19.40 -11.20 -2.11
C THR A 157 18.43 -10.36 -1.29
N PHE A 158 17.88 -9.33 -1.93
CA PHE A 158 16.80 -8.51 -1.40
C PHE A 158 15.64 -9.36 -0.88
N LEU A 159 15.25 -10.41 -1.62
CA LEU A 159 14.17 -11.31 -1.23
C LEU A 159 14.56 -12.27 -0.11
N SER A 160 15.80 -12.75 -0.08
CA SER A 160 16.23 -13.64 1.01
C SER A 160 16.25 -12.93 2.37
N LEU A 161 16.46 -11.60 2.41
CA LEU A 161 16.34 -10.84 3.66
C LEU A 161 14.90 -10.85 4.20
N ILE A 162 13.90 -10.84 3.31
CA ILE A 162 12.49 -10.93 3.69
C ILE A 162 12.21 -12.30 4.29
N GLU A 163 12.54 -13.36 3.58
CA GLU A 163 12.28 -14.72 4.06
C GLU A 163 13.06 -15.04 5.34
N LEU A 164 14.28 -14.50 5.48
CA LEU A 164 15.04 -14.57 6.72
C LEU A 164 14.32 -13.86 7.87
N GLY A 165 13.88 -12.62 7.66
CA GLY A 165 13.11 -11.88 8.67
C GLY A 165 11.81 -12.58 9.07
N ILE A 166 11.08 -13.13 8.11
CA ILE A 166 9.87 -13.93 8.36
C ILE A 166 10.21 -15.18 9.18
N SER A 167 11.30 -15.89 8.85
CA SER A 167 11.68 -17.14 9.52
C SER A 167 11.94 -17.00 11.02
N TYR A 168 12.38 -15.83 11.48
CA TYR A 168 12.59 -15.53 12.89
C TYR A 168 11.31 -15.14 13.65
N HIS A 169 10.19 -14.93 12.95
CA HIS A 169 8.93 -14.57 13.59
C HIS A 169 8.21 -15.81 14.12
N LYS A 170 7.68 -15.74 15.35
CA LYS A 170 6.93 -16.85 15.97
C LYS A 170 5.75 -17.35 15.12
N ASP A 171 5.15 -16.44 14.35
CA ASP A 171 4.02 -16.69 13.48
C ASP A 171 4.43 -16.86 12.00
N ALA A 172 5.70 -17.12 11.69
CA ALA A 172 6.22 -17.23 10.31
C ALA A 172 5.34 -18.10 9.39
N LYS A 173 4.76 -19.18 9.93
CA LYS A 173 3.93 -20.13 9.18
C LYS A 173 2.59 -19.56 8.72
N THR A 174 2.11 -18.48 9.34
CA THR A 174 0.86 -17.81 8.95
C THR A 174 1.09 -16.61 8.04
N PHE A 175 2.34 -16.24 7.75
CA PHE A 175 2.63 -15.08 6.93
C PHE A 175 2.26 -15.32 5.46
N GLY A 176 1.26 -14.56 5.01
CA GLY A 176 0.73 -14.58 3.67
C GLY A 176 1.49 -13.70 2.70
N ARG A 177 0.86 -13.44 1.56
CA ARG A 177 1.39 -12.56 0.52
C ARG A 177 1.26 -11.08 0.92
N SER A 178 0.21 -10.70 1.64
CA SER A 178 0.04 -9.36 2.20
C SER A 178 1.20 -8.97 3.14
N ASN A 179 1.64 -9.89 4.00
CA ASN A 179 2.78 -9.66 4.89
C ASN A 179 4.08 -9.43 4.11
N ARG A 180 4.29 -10.17 3.01
CA ARG A 180 5.47 -9.99 2.15
C ARG A 180 5.43 -8.66 1.40
N PHE A 181 4.26 -8.20 0.97
CA PHE A 181 4.09 -6.85 0.42
C PHE A 181 4.55 -5.78 1.41
N ALA A 182 4.06 -5.85 2.65
CA ALA A 182 4.46 -4.93 3.72
C ALA A 182 5.98 -5.00 3.98
N ALA A 183 6.56 -6.20 4.02
CA ALA A 183 8.00 -6.38 4.22
C ALA A 183 8.84 -5.78 3.07
N ILE A 184 8.42 -5.95 1.81
CA ILE A 184 9.11 -5.34 0.65
C ILE A 184 9.05 -3.81 0.76
N PHE A 185 7.87 -3.24 1.04
CA PHE A 185 7.71 -1.79 1.21
C PHE A 185 8.64 -1.24 2.29
N GLU A 186 8.78 -1.97 3.40
CA GLU A 186 9.62 -1.57 4.52
C GLU A 186 11.11 -1.68 4.18
N LEU A 187 11.55 -2.74 3.49
CA LEU A 187 12.94 -2.85 3.05
C LEU A 187 13.31 -1.79 2.01
N LEU A 188 12.41 -1.47 1.07
CA LEU A 188 12.62 -0.38 0.12
C LEU A 188 12.81 0.95 0.85
N ASP A 189 11.99 1.20 1.87
CA ASP A 189 12.11 2.40 2.72
C ASP A 189 13.45 2.44 3.47
N MET A 190 13.82 1.31 4.09
CA MET A 190 15.09 1.14 4.80
C MET A 190 16.29 1.45 3.89
N PHE A 191 16.30 0.92 2.67
CA PHE A 191 17.34 1.17 1.67
C PHE A 191 17.27 2.56 1.02
N GLY A 192 16.23 3.35 1.32
CA GLY A 192 16.12 4.72 0.88
C GLY A 192 15.33 4.93 -0.43
N TYR A 193 14.76 3.86 -0.99
CA TYR A 193 13.94 3.94 -2.21
C TYR A 193 12.56 4.49 -1.89
N TRP A 194 12.27 5.68 -2.41
CA TRP A 194 11.06 6.46 -2.16
C TRP A 194 10.69 6.51 -0.68
N LYS A 195 11.71 6.68 0.18
CA LYS A 195 11.55 6.61 1.63
C LYS A 195 10.58 7.66 2.17
N ASP A 196 9.88 7.27 3.22
CA ASP A 196 9.00 8.16 3.95
C ASP A 196 9.74 9.00 5.01
N THR A 197 9.11 10.09 5.41
CA THR A 197 9.61 10.92 6.51
C THR A 197 9.28 10.23 7.83
N ALA A 198 10.29 9.86 8.61
CA ALA A 198 10.15 9.11 9.86
C ALA A 198 9.27 9.84 10.89
N THR A 199 7.98 9.51 10.87
CA THR A 199 6.95 10.00 11.80
C THR A 199 5.98 8.88 12.14
N SER A 200 5.33 8.92 13.30
CA SER A 200 4.31 7.91 13.66
C SER A 200 3.17 7.83 12.64
N LYS A 201 2.79 8.98 12.04
CA LYS A 201 1.83 9.05 10.93
C LYS A 201 2.36 8.34 9.67
N SER A 202 3.65 8.45 9.37
CA SER A 202 4.26 7.74 8.21
C SER A 202 4.24 6.22 8.35
N ASN A 203 4.38 5.68 9.56
CA ASN A 203 4.43 4.22 9.76
C ASN A 203 3.05 3.58 9.49
N TYR A 204 1.96 4.27 9.86
CA TYR A 204 0.60 3.86 9.52
C TYR A 204 0.33 3.99 8.02
N ALA A 205 0.77 5.09 7.40
CA ALA A 205 0.65 5.31 5.96
C ALA A 205 1.34 4.18 5.17
N ARG A 206 2.58 3.78 5.54
CA ARG A 206 3.30 2.67 4.88
C ARG A 206 2.53 1.35 4.91
N PHE A 207 1.90 1.03 6.05
CA PHE A 207 1.06 -0.17 6.15
C PHE A 207 -0.15 -0.08 5.22
N SER A 208 -0.81 1.07 5.21
CA SER A 208 -1.95 1.34 4.33
C SER A 208 -1.58 1.22 2.85
N ASP A 209 -0.48 1.85 2.44
CA ASP A 209 0.06 1.82 1.08
C ASP A 209 0.32 0.38 0.60
N SER A 210 0.98 -0.43 1.44
CA SER A 210 1.26 -1.83 1.11
C SER A 210 -0.01 -2.68 1.02
N SER A 211 -1.03 -2.37 1.84
CA SER A 211 -2.32 -3.05 1.83
C SER A 211 -3.13 -2.71 0.58
N HIS A 212 -3.17 -1.43 0.19
CA HIS A 212 -3.76 -1.00 -1.08
C HIS A 212 -3.08 -1.68 -2.27
N ALA A 213 -1.74 -1.67 -2.31
CA ALA A 213 -0.96 -2.35 -3.34
C ALA A 213 -1.29 -3.86 -3.42
N PHE A 214 -1.44 -4.52 -2.27
CA PHE A 214 -1.79 -5.94 -2.19
C PHE A 214 -3.18 -6.22 -2.77
N PHE A 215 -4.23 -5.55 -2.30
CA PHE A 215 -5.58 -5.79 -2.82
C PHE A 215 -5.71 -5.37 -4.28
N ALA A 216 -5.03 -4.30 -4.69
CA ALA A 216 -5.01 -3.87 -6.07
C ALA A 216 -4.34 -4.89 -7.01
N SER A 217 -3.47 -5.79 -6.50
CA SER A 217 -2.83 -6.83 -7.32
C SER A 217 -3.81 -7.85 -7.90
N TYR A 218 -5.05 -7.87 -7.38
CA TYR A 218 -6.14 -8.68 -7.91
C TYR A 218 -6.97 -7.95 -8.98
N CYS A 219 -6.62 -6.72 -9.33
CA CYS A 219 -7.33 -5.86 -10.29
C CYS A 219 -6.53 -5.64 -11.59
N ASP A 220 -7.19 -5.09 -12.61
CA ASP A 220 -6.52 -4.68 -13.85
C ASP A 220 -5.69 -3.40 -13.64
N TYR A 221 -6.20 -2.48 -12.81
CA TYR A 221 -5.56 -1.20 -12.50
C TYR A 221 -5.57 -0.89 -11.00
N PHE A 222 -4.45 -0.33 -10.54
CA PHE A 222 -4.33 0.39 -9.29
C PHE A 222 -4.17 1.89 -9.58
N ILE A 223 -5.09 2.71 -9.08
CA ILE A 223 -5.05 4.16 -9.30
C ILE A 223 -4.73 4.85 -7.98
N THR A 224 -3.57 5.50 -7.91
CA THR A 224 -3.15 6.30 -6.75
C THR A 224 -2.36 7.50 -7.22
N ASP A 225 -2.58 8.65 -6.59
CA ASP A 225 -1.80 9.86 -6.84
C ASP A 225 -0.55 9.99 -5.96
N ASP A 226 -0.33 9.07 -5.01
CA ASP A 226 0.91 8.99 -4.25
C ASP A 226 2.07 8.42 -5.09
N LYS A 227 3.06 9.27 -5.39
CA LYS A 227 4.23 8.87 -6.19
C LYS A 227 5.09 7.81 -5.49
N ARG A 228 5.23 7.86 -4.16
CA ARG A 228 6.01 6.87 -3.40
C ARG A 228 5.33 5.51 -3.48
N THR A 229 4.03 5.47 -3.24
CA THR A 229 3.22 4.24 -3.30
C THR A 229 3.28 3.62 -4.68
N ARG A 230 3.17 4.41 -5.76
CA ARG A 230 3.33 3.88 -7.13
C ARG A 230 4.68 3.21 -7.36
N ASN A 231 5.78 3.92 -7.06
CA ASN A 231 7.12 3.41 -7.31
C ASN A 231 7.45 2.17 -6.48
N LYS A 232 7.02 2.12 -5.21
CA LYS A 232 7.18 0.92 -4.35
C LYS A 232 6.31 -0.24 -4.88
N THR A 233 5.07 0.04 -5.28
CA THR A 233 4.16 -0.99 -5.84
C THR A 233 4.70 -1.61 -7.11
N GLU A 234 5.24 -0.80 -8.04
CA GLU A 234 5.80 -1.31 -9.29
C GLU A 234 6.97 -2.29 -9.05
N VAL A 235 7.79 -2.06 -8.02
CA VAL A 235 8.84 -3.01 -7.59
C VAL A 235 8.22 -4.32 -7.11
N VAL A 236 7.21 -4.25 -6.22
CA VAL A 236 6.52 -5.45 -5.72
C VAL A 236 5.86 -6.25 -6.84
N TYR A 237 5.19 -5.55 -7.76
CA TYR A 237 4.51 -6.19 -8.88
C TYR A 237 5.50 -6.84 -9.83
N LYS A 238 6.67 -6.23 -10.02
CA LYS A 238 7.73 -6.83 -10.81
C LYS A 238 8.30 -8.10 -10.17
N ILE A 239 8.55 -8.08 -8.86
CA ILE A 239 9.01 -9.23 -8.08
C ILE A 239 8.07 -10.43 -8.24
N TYR A 240 6.76 -10.20 -8.20
CA TYR A 240 5.75 -11.26 -8.22
C TYR A 240 5.09 -11.48 -9.60
N ASP A 241 5.64 -10.89 -10.66
CA ASP A 241 5.08 -10.90 -12.02
C ASP A 241 3.58 -10.53 -12.12
N ILE A 242 3.14 -9.58 -11.29
CA ILE A 242 1.76 -9.08 -11.27
C ILE A 242 1.53 -8.16 -12.48
N LYS A 243 0.41 -8.37 -13.18
CA LYS A 243 0.07 -7.64 -14.43
C LYS A 243 -0.76 -6.37 -14.20
N THR A 244 -1.23 -6.13 -12.98
CA THR A 244 -1.96 -4.91 -12.61
C THR A 244 -1.15 -3.67 -12.98
N LYS A 245 -1.79 -2.72 -13.68
CA LYS A 245 -1.17 -1.46 -14.06
C LYS A 245 -1.32 -0.43 -12.95
N VAL A 246 -0.22 0.20 -12.56
CA VAL A 246 -0.21 1.25 -11.53
C VAL A 246 -0.17 2.62 -12.22
N ILE A 247 -1.17 3.47 -11.99
CA ILE A 247 -1.30 4.77 -12.67
C ILE A 247 -1.72 5.89 -11.72
N SER A 248 -1.46 7.14 -12.14
CA SER A 248 -1.94 8.35 -11.47
C SER A 248 -3.18 8.86 -12.18
N SER A 249 -4.13 9.43 -11.43
CA SER A 249 -5.32 10.09 -11.97
C SER A 249 -4.98 11.42 -12.67
N LYS A 250 -3.86 12.03 -12.31
CA LYS A 250 -3.33 13.20 -13.00
C LYS A 250 -2.71 12.75 -14.32
N SER A 251 -3.37 13.06 -15.42
CA SER A 251 -2.81 12.85 -16.76
C SER A 251 -1.40 13.46 -16.83
N LYS A 252 -0.43 12.74 -17.42
CA LYS A 252 0.84 13.34 -17.87
C LYS A 252 0.54 14.23 -19.08
N ASN A 253 -0.10 15.37 -18.85
CA ASN A 253 -0.21 16.45 -19.81
C ASN A 253 0.33 17.72 -19.17
N GLN A 254 1.64 17.80 -19.00
CA GLN A 254 2.44 19.01 -19.17
C GLN A 254 3.81 18.55 -19.69
N GLY A 255 4.24 19.14 -20.81
CA GLY A 255 5.40 18.75 -21.61
C GLY A 255 6.75 18.97 -20.93
#